data_AF-A0A7C7PPQ1-F1
#
_entry.id   AF-A0A7C7PPQ1-F1
#
_cell.length_a   1.000
_cell.length_b   1.000
_cell.length_c   1.000
_cell.angle_alpha   90.00
_cell.angle_beta   90.00
_cell.angle_gamma   90.00
#
_symmetry.space_group_name_H-M   'P 1'
#
loop_
_entity.id
_entity.type
_entity.pdbx_description
1 polymer ?
#
loop_
_entity_poly.entity_id
_entity_poly.type
_entity_poly.pdbx_seq_one_letter_code
_entity_poly.pdbx_strand_id
1 'polypeptide(L)'
;MPRFLTQHSRFDTLMRFRVREVLLVSSPYDYFTLEEDGRINETILLEYKQLSLSYAPRITHVTTAEEALQALNERHYDLVITMS
;
A
#
# COMPACT_ATOMS: atom_id res chain seq x y z
N MET A 1 17.93 11.69 -33.62
CA MET A 1 16.83 11.79 -32.64
C MET A 1 17.24 11.02 -31.40
N PRO A 2 17.59 11.66 -30.28
CA PRO A 2 17.96 10.92 -29.08
C PRO A 2 16.68 10.36 -28.43
N ARG A 3 16.69 9.06 -28.17
CA ARG A 3 15.59 8.34 -27.53
C ARG A 3 15.58 8.74 -26.05
N PHE A 4 14.56 9.49 -25.63
CA PHE A 4 14.31 9.77 -24.22
C PHE A 4 14.08 8.43 -23.50
N LEU A 5 15.11 7.92 -22.82
CA LEU A 5 14.97 6.83 -21.87
C LEU A 5 14.28 7.41 -20.65
N THR A 6 12.95 7.30 -20.63
CA THR A 6 12.16 7.59 -19.44
C THR A 6 12.66 6.72 -18.30
N GLN A 7 12.85 7.35 -17.15
CA GLN A 7 13.40 6.76 -15.92
C GLN A 7 12.53 5.60 -15.36
N HIS A 8 11.39 5.34 -16.00
CA HIS A 8 10.42 4.28 -15.69
C HIS A 8 11.02 2.86 -15.85
N SER A 9 11.97 2.68 -16.78
CA SER A 9 12.50 1.35 -17.14
C SER A 9 13.25 0.62 -16.02
N ARG A 10 13.70 1.29 -14.95
CA ARG A 10 14.47 0.64 -13.86
C ARG A 10 13.62 0.01 -12.76
N PHE A 11 12.34 0.38 -12.68
CA PHE A 11 11.44 -0.06 -11.60
C PHE A 11 10.26 -0.89 -12.10
N ASP A 12 10.07 -1.01 -13.42
CA ASP A 12 9.10 -1.93 -14.03
C ASP A 12 9.28 -3.38 -13.53
N THR A 13 10.52 -3.80 -13.23
CA THR A 13 10.82 -5.12 -12.67
C THR A 13 10.37 -5.29 -11.21
N LEU A 14 10.31 -4.20 -10.43
CA LEU A 14 9.89 -4.22 -9.01
C LEU A 14 8.36 -4.21 -8.86
N MET A 15 7.62 -3.76 -9.87
CA MET A 15 6.15 -3.74 -9.91
C MET A 15 5.53 -4.88 -10.71
N ARG A 16 6.09 -6.09 -10.59
CA ARG A 16 5.55 -7.25 -11.33
C ARG A 16 4.08 -7.53 -11.02
N PHE A 17 3.66 -7.20 -9.79
CA PHE A 17 2.26 -7.20 -9.35
C PHE A 17 1.87 -5.79 -8.91
N ARG A 18 0.81 -5.26 -9.52
CA ARG A 18 0.32 -3.92 -9.23
C ARG A 18 -0.63 -3.95 -8.03
N VAL A 19 -0.10 -3.68 -6.84
CA VAL A 19 -0.86 -3.56 -5.59
C VAL A 19 -1.55 -2.19 -5.55
N ARG A 20 -2.88 -2.18 -5.48
CA ARG A 20 -3.73 -0.97 -5.45
C ARG A 20 -4.54 -0.87 -4.17
N GLU A 21 -5.05 -2.00 -3.67
CA GLU A 21 -5.88 -2.08 -2.47
C GLU A 21 -5.19 -2.99 -1.44
N VAL A 22 -4.91 -2.44 -0.26
CA VAL A 22 -4.27 -3.15 0.85
C VAL A 22 -5.23 -3.21 2.03
N LEU A 23 -5.47 -4.41 2.55
CA LEU A 23 -6.16 -4.62 3.82
C LEU A 23 -5.14 -4.79 4.93
N LEU A 24 -5.11 -3.87 5.90
CA LEU A 24 -4.29 -3.96 7.10
C LEU A 24 -5.16 -4.44 8.26
N VAL A 25 -4.82 -5.59 8.83
CA VAL A 25 -5.46 -6.15 10.01
C VAL A 25 -4.50 -5.97 11.18
N SER A 26 -4.82 -5.08 12.11
CA SER A 26 -3.95 -4.83 13.27
C SER A 26 -4.73 -4.28 14.45
N SER A 27 -4.17 -4.37 15.65
CA SER A 27 -4.79 -3.72 16.80
C SER A 27 -4.87 -2.20 16.58
N PRO A 28 -5.81 -1.50 17.23
CA PRO A 28 -5.83 -0.04 17.20
C PRO A 28 -4.51 0.59 17.67
N TYR A 29 -3.80 -0.08 18.58
CA TYR A 29 -2.50 0.38 19.07
C TYR A 29 -1.43 0.31 17.98
N ASP A 30 -1.29 -0.84 17.30
CA ASP A 30 -0.31 -1.00 16.23
C ASP A 30 -0.58 -0.03 15.08
N TYR A 31 -1.86 0.15 14.72
CA TYR A 31 -2.27 1.12 13.71
C TYR A 31 -1.93 2.55 14.12
N PHE A 32 -2.18 2.91 15.38
CA PHE A 32 -1.85 4.22 15.91
C PHE A 32 -0.34 4.46 15.92
N THR A 33 0.46 3.50 16.38
CA THR A 33 1.93 3.59 16.34
C THR A 33 2.43 3.78 14.90
N LEU A 34 1.83 3.08 13.94
CA LEU A 34 2.16 3.19 12.52
C LEU A 34 1.79 4.55 11.91
N GLU A 35 0.71 5.19 12.39
CA GLU A 35 0.32 6.54 11.99
C GLU A 35 1.14 7.64 12.69
N GLU A 36 1.55 7.43 13.94
CA GLU A 36 2.30 8.42 14.72
C GLU A 36 3.75 8.59 14.23
N ASP A 37 4.43 7.49 13.88
CA ASP A 37 5.81 7.51 13.38
C ASP A 37 5.93 8.17 11.99
N GLY A 38 4.81 8.41 11.31
CA GLY A 38 4.76 9.14 10.06
C GLY A 38 3.63 8.65 9.18
N ARG A 39 2.39 9.08 9.48
CA ARG A 39 1.17 8.99 8.66
C ARG A 39 1.34 8.06 7.49
N ILE A 40 1.01 6.78 7.68
CA ILE A 40 1.29 5.71 6.70
C ILE A 40 0.93 6.09 5.26
N ASN A 41 -0.19 6.78 5.05
CA ASN A 41 -0.61 7.27 3.74
C ASN A 41 0.34 8.32 3.14
N GLU A 42 0.85 9.23 3.94
CA GLU A 42 1.75 10.31 3.53
C GLU A 42 3.15 9.78 3.23
N THR A 43 3.67 8.88 4.06
CA THR A 43 4.97 8.21 3.83
C THR A 43 4.93 7.38 2.56
N ILE A 44 3.90 6.56 2.35
CA ILE A 44 3.75 5.78 1.11
C ILE A 44 3.66 6.71 -0.11
N LEU A 45 2.91 7.81 -0.02
CA LEU A 45 2.81 8.76 -1.12
C LEU A 45 4.16 9.41 -1.46
N LEU A 46 4.94 9.80 -0.44
CA LEU A 46 6.26 10.39 -0.62
C LEU A 46 7.25 9.41 -1.24
N GLU A 47 7.31 8.18 -0.76
CA GLU A 47 8.17 7.12 -1.32
C GLU A 47 7.80 6.81 -2.78
N TYR A 48 6.50 6.73 -3.10
CA TYR A 48 6.05 6.51 -4.48
C TYR A 48 6.42 7.69 -5.39
N LYS A 49 6.31 8.93 -4.91
CA LYS A 49 6.77 10.11 -5.65
C LYS A 49 8.28 10.07 -5.91
N GLN A 50 9.09 9.72 -4.90
CA GLN A 50 10.54 9.59 -5.05
C GLN A 50 10.90 8.54 -6.12
N LEU A 51 10.13 7.47 -6.20
CA LEU A 51 10.31 6.39 -7.17
C LEU A 51 9.68 6.66 -8.56
N SER A 52 9.09 7.86 -8.77
CA SER A 52 8.33 8.22 -9.99
C SER A 52 7.19 7.25 -10.33
N LEU A 53 6.58 6.65 -9.31
CA LEU A 53 5.50 5.68 -9.45
C LEU A 53 4.15 6.39 -9.51
N SER A 54 3.25 5.91 -10.38
CA SER A 54 2.06 6.67 -10.77
C SER A 54 0.95 6.68 -9.71
N TYR A 55 0.86 5.66 -8.84
CA TYR A 55 -0.24 5.52 -7.88
C TYR A 55 0.20 4.79 -6.62
N ALA A 56 0.07 5.46 -5.46
CA ALA A 56 0.18 4.83 -4.16
C ALA A 56 -1.02 3.90 -3.90
N PRO A 57 -0.83 2.74 -3.22
CA PRO A 57 -1.92 1.88 -2.82
C PRO A 57 -2.82 2.58 -1.80
N ARG A 58 -4.11 2.25 -1.84
CA ARG A 58 -5.10 2.61 -0.82
C ARG A 58 -5.03 1.58 0.30
N ILE A 59 -4.91 2.07 1.53
CA ILE A 59 -4.94 1.23 2.72
C ILE A 59 -6.33 1.31 3.33
N THR A 60 -6.84 0.16 3.76
CA THR A 60 -7.96 0.10 4.69
C THR A 60 -7.59 -0.74 5.87
N HIS A 61 -7.95 -0.25 7.05
CA HIS A 61 -7.65 -0.86 8.32
C HIS A 61 -8.89 -1.51 8.91
N VAL A 62 -8.69 -2.69 9.49
CA VAL A 62 -9.68 -3.41 10.31
C VAL A 62 -8.98 -3.95 11.55
N THR A 63 -9.72 -4.15 12.63
CA THR A 63 -9.17 -4.47 13.95
C THR A 63 -9.31 -5.94 14.32
N THR A 64 -10.20 -6.66 13.64
CA THR A 64 -10.49 -8.07 13.93
C THR A 64 -10.44 -8.94 12.68
N ALA A 65 -10.27 -10.25 12.90
CA ALA A 65 -10.35 -11.23 11.83
C ALA A 65 -11.75 -11.28 11.17
N GLU A 66 -12.81 -11.06 11.95
CA GLU A 66 -14.17 -11.08 11.44
C GLU A 66 -14.45 -9.90 10.50
N GLU A 67 -14.04 -8.70 10.90
CA GLU A 67 -14.07 -7.52 10.02
C GLU A 67 -13.23 -7.73 8.75
N ALA A 68 -12.06 -8.38 8.86
CA ALA A 68 -11.22 -8.68 7.71
C ALA A 68 -11.92 -9.62 6.72
N LEU A 69 -12.56 -10.70 7.22
CA LEU A 69 -13.31 -11.63 6.38
C LEU A 69 -14.53 -10.97 5.74
N GLN A 70 -15.25 -10.11 6.47
CA GLN A 70 -16.34 -9.33 5.90
C GLN A 70 -15.82 -8.42 4.78
N ALA A 71 -14.75 -7.68 5.02
CA ALA A 71 -14.19 -6.77 4.04
C ALA A 71 -13.70 -7.51 2.77
N LEU A 72 -13.11 -8.71 2.93
CA LEU A 72 -12.70 -9.59 1.81
C LEU A 72 -13.89 -10.11 0.99
N ASN A 73 -15.06 -10.28 1.60
CA ASN A 73 -16.28 -10.65 0.88
C ASN A 73 -16.90 -9.47 0.12
N GLU A 74 -16.72 -8.24 0.62
CA GLU A 74 -17.30 -7.03 0.01
C GLU A 74 -16.49 -6.50 -1.17
N ARG A 75 -15.17 -6.65 -1.16
CA ARG A 75 -14.29 -6.15 -2.23
C ARG A 75 -13.00 -6.93 -2.37
N HIS A 76 -12.37 -6.78 -3.53
CA HIS A 76 -11.07 -7.35 -3.82
C HIS A 76 -9.94 -6.54 -3.19
N TYR A 77 -8.94 -7.23 -2.65
CA TYR A 77 -7.68 -6.65 -2.19
C TYR A 77 -6.52 -7.37 -2.85
N ASP A 78 -5.49 -6.60 -3.23
CA ASP A 78 -4.28 -7.14 -3.86
C ASP A 78 -3.30 -7.68 -2.81
N LEU A 79 -3.38 -7.19 -1.56
CA LEU A 79 -2.51 -7.56 -0.46
C LEU A 79 -3.25 -7.46 0.89
N VAL A 80 -3.05 -8.46 1.75
CA VAL A 80 -3.47 -8.44 3.15
C VAL A 80 -2.24 -8.48 4.04
N ILE A 81 -2.14 -7.56 5.00
CA ILE A 81 -1.07 -7.48 5.99
C ILE A 81 -1.70 -7.65 7.37
N THR A 82 -1.15 -8.55 8.19
CA THR A 82 -1.60 -8.77 9.57
C THR A 82 -0.48 -8.43 10.54
N MET A 83 -0.78 -7.69 11.61
CA MET A 83 0.14 -7.41 12.71
C MET A 83 -0.36 -8.10 13.99
N SER A 84 0.57 -8.64 14.77
CA SER A 84 0.33 -9.47 15.96
C SER A 84 0.45 -8.69 17.25
#